data_AF-X1BM62-F1
#
_entry.id   AF-X1BM62-F1
#
_cell.length_a   1.000
_cell.length_b   1.000
_cell.length_c   1.000
_cell.angle_alpha   90.00
_cell.angle_beta   90.00
_cell.angle_gamma   90.00
#
_symmetry.space_group_name_H-M   'P 1'
#
loop_
_entity.id
_entity.type
_entity.pdbx_description
1 polymer ?
#
loop_
_entity_poly.entity_id
_entity_poly.type
_entity_poly.pdbx_seq_one_letter_code
_entity_poly.pdbx_strand_id
1 'polypeptide(L)'
;FPEKFKHSYLRPLYGDYRFAIHDVYRLYHGWYDSGNSTDLFPSRSGDVAKEFLKVANGGAFLERANKLVEEGNNQLALHMLDVIVKANDLKNPQVLLDALKLKSKIIKQKAKEELSFIAMNIYNTSVLQIKERIKELKKSLR
;
A
#
# COMPACT_ATOMS: atom_id res chain seq x y z
N PHE A 1 17.71 4.68 17.28
CA PHE A 1 18.42 3.40 17.35
C PHE A 1 19.57 3.56 18.33
N PRO A 2 19.76 2.66 19.32
CA PRO A 2 20.85 2.80 20.31
C PRO A 2 22.22 2.84 19.61
N GLU A 3 23.12 3.72 20.05
CA GLU A 3 24.44 3.94 19.42
C GLU A 3 25.25 2.64 19.29
N LYS A 4 25.20 1.76 20.31
CA LYS A 4 25.91 0.47 20.31
C LYS A 4 25.55 -0.47 19.16
N PHE A 5 24.42 -0.24 18.49
CA PHE A 5 23.98 -1.05 17.35
C PHE A 5 24.21 -0.37 15.99
N LYS A 6 24.84 0.81 15.97
CA LYS A 6 25.28 1.44 14.71
C LYS A 6 26.56 0.77 14.22
N HIS A 7 26.39 -0.37 13.56
CA HIS A 7 27.48 -1.14 12.98
C HIS A 7 27.22 -1.41 11.49
N SER A 8 28.27 -1.44 10.67
CA SER A 8 28.16 -1.68 9.21
C SER A 8 27.47 -3.01 8.87
N TYR A 9 27.70 -4.03 9.69
CA TYR A 9 27.07 -5.36 9.60
C TYR A 9 25.61 -5.43 10.08
N LEU A 10 25.13 -4.44 10.83
CA LEU A 10 23.75 -4.40 11.36
C LEU A 10 22.83 -3.48 10.53
N ARG A 11 23.26 -3.03 9.35
CA ARG A 11 22.44 -2.21 8.47
C ARG A 11 21.24 -2.99 7.95
N PRO A 12 20.05 -2.37 7.83
CA PRO A 12 18.82 -3.03 7.39
C PRO A 12 18.77 -3.22 5.87
N LEU A 13 19.77 -3.91 5.29
CA LEU A 13 19.88 -4.07 3.84
C LEU A 13 19.13 -5.30 3.34
N TYR A 14 19.31 -6.44 4.00
CA TYR A 14 18.63 -7.70 3.65
C TYR A 14 17.67 -8.09 4.77
N GLY A 15 18.23 -8.44 5.94
CA GLY A 15 17.47 -8.45 7.19
C GLY A 15 17.10 -7.01 7.57
N ASP A 16 15.86 -6.79 7.97
CA ASP A 16 15.38 -5.49 8.42
C ASP A 16 14.79 -5.63 9.82
N TYR A 17 15.17 -4.73 10.73
CA TYR A 17 14.67 -4.76 12.10
C TYR A 17 13.14 -4.59 12.15
N ARG A 18 12.53 -3.89 11.18
CA ARG A 18 11.07 -3.74 11.08
C ARG A 18 10.42 -5.10 10.85
N PHE A 19 10.99 -5.93 9.98
CA PHE A 19 10.49 -7.29 9.75
C PHE A 19 10.71 -8.17 10.98
N ALA A 20 11.90 -8.12 11.58
CA ALA A 20 12.20 -8.88 12.79
C ALA A 20 11.26 -8.54 13.96
N ILE A 21 10.87 -7.27 14.12
CA ILE A 21 9.87 -6.85 15.12
C ILE A 21 8.52 -7.54 14.86
N HIS A 22 8.04 -7.53 13.61
CA HIS A 22 6.79 -8.20 13.25
C HIS A 22 6.89 -9.72 13.42
N ASP A 23 8.02 -10.34 13.06
CA ASP A 23 8.24 -11.77 13.20
C ASP A 23 8.28 -12.21 14.67
N VAL A 24 8.94 -11.44 15.54
CA VAL A 24 8.94 -11.69 16.99
C VAL A 24 7.53 -11.55 17.56
N TYR A 25 6.78 -10.51 17.16
CA TYR A 25 5.41 -10.36 17.60
C TYR A 25 4.54 -11.54 17.18
N ARG A 26 4.67 -11.97 15.91
CA ARG A 26 4.01 -13.14 15.31
C ARG A 26 4.40 -14.46 15.97
N LEU A 27 5.66 -14.59 16.42
CA LEU A 27 6.16 -15.78 17.11
C LEU A 27 5.46 -15.98 18.46
N TYR A 28 5.25 -14.90 19.22
CA TYR A 28 4.67 -14.98 20.55
C TYR A 28 3.14 -14.88 20.58
N HIS A 29 2.53 -14.04 19.74
CA HIS A 29 1.08 -13.80 19.73
C HIS A 29 0.37 -14.58 18.62
N GLY A 30 1.13 -15.21 17.73
CA GLY A 30 0.58 -15.94 16.61
C GLY A 30 -0.13 -15.02 15.63
N TRP A 31 -1.15 -15.60 15.00
CA TRP A 31 -2.04 -15.05 13.98
C TRP A 31 -2.51 -13.61 14.04
N TYR A 32 -3.02 -13.40 15.23
CA TYR A 32 -4.18 -12.62 15.53
C TYR A 32 -3.72 -11.73 16.65
N ASP A 33 -3.32 -10.54 16.24
CA ASP A 33 -2.35 -9.75 16.96
C ASP A 33 -2.86 -8.31 17.18
N SER A 34 -4.03 -8.01 16.62
CA SER A 34 -4.71 -6.72 16.69
C SER A 34 -5.64 -6.56 17.91
N GLY A 35 -6.09 -7.67 18.51
CA GLY A 35 -7.11 -7.66 19.57
C GLY A 35 -8.52 -7.25 19.10
N ASN A 36 -8.70 -6.96 17.80
CA ASN A 36 -10.00 -6.67 17.20
C ASN A 36 -10.58 -7.93 16.58
N SER A 37 -11.69 -8.44 17.12
CA SER A 37 -12.30 -9.71 16.67
C SER A 37 -12.65 -9.75 15.18
N THR A 38 -12.83 -8.60 14.54
CA THR A 38 -13.13 -8.50 13.09
C THR A 38 -11.96 -8.99 12.22
N ASP A 39 -10.73 -8.92 12.74
CA ASP A 39 -9.54 -9.31 12.00
C ASP A 39 -9.29 -10.82 12.03
N LEU A 40 -10.08 -11.58 12.79
CA LEU A 40 -9.97 -13.04 12.88
C LEU A 40 -10.34 -13.69 11.53
N PHE A 41 -11.51 -13.35 11.00
CA PHE A 41 -11.97 -13.86 9.71
C PHE A 41 -12.51 -12.71 8.87
N PRO A 42 -11.62 -11.83 8.37
CA PRO A 42 -12.04 -10.61 7.72
C PRO A 42 -12.74 -10.92 6.40
N SER A 43 -13.74 -10.11 6.07
CA SER A 43 -14.32 -10.07 4.73
C SER A 43 -13.24 -9.81 3.68
N ARG A 44 -13.49 -10.28 2.45
CA ARG A 44 -12.57 -10.05 1.32
C ARG A 44 -12.37 -8.55 1.14
N SER A 45 -11.10 -8.12 1.06
CA SER A 45 -10.77 -6.69 1.02
C SER A 45 -11.41 -5.93 -0.16
N GLY A 46 -11.63 -6.59 -1.30
CA GLY A 46 -12.35 -6.01 -2.44
C GLY A 46 -13.83 -5.75 -2.16
N ASP A 47 -14.48 -6.59 -1.36
CA ASP A 47 -15.89 -6.41 -0.99
C ASP A 47 -16.04 -5.29 0.05
N VAL A 48 -15.15 -5.24 1.04
CA VAL A 48 -15.08 -4.11 1.99
C VAL A 48 -14.86 -2.78 1.23
N ALA A 49 -13.94 -2.76 0.26
CA ALA A 49 -13.65 -1.59 -0.53
C ALA A 49 -14.86 -1.10 -1.36
N LYS A 50 -15.68 -2.03 -1.88
CA LYS A 50 -16.94 -1.67 -2.56
C LYS A 50 -17.94 -1.01 -1.62
N GLU A 51 -18.07 -1.49 -0.38
CA GLU A 51 -18.94 -0.85 0.62
C GLU A 51 -18.46 0.57 0.95
N PHE A 52 -17.15 0.79 1.07
CA PHE A 52 -16.61 2.14 1.25
C PHE A 52 -16.93 3.07 0.08
N LEU A 53 -16.90 2.56 -1.17
CA LEU A 53 -17.30 3.35 -2.34
C LEU A 53 -18.80 3.69 -2.37
N LYS A 54 -19.65 2.94 -1.68
CA LYS A 54 -21.07 3.28 -1.48
C LYS A 54 -21.26 4.39 -0.44
N VAL A 55 -20.39 4.44 0.58
CA VAL A 55 -20.41 5.50 1.61
C VAL A 55 -19.88 6.81 1.05
N ALA A 56 -18.79 6.76 0.28
CA ALA A 56 -18.21 7.92 -0.39
C ALA A 56 -17.68 7.52 -1.77
N ASN A 57 -17.99 8.29 -2.82
CA ASN A 57 -17.55 7.94 -4.17
C ASN A 57 -16.01 7.96 -4.31
N GLY A 58 -15.49 7.30 -5.34
CA GLY A 58 -14.04 7.18 -5.55
C GLY A 58 -13.31 8.51 -5.76
N GLY A 59 -14.01 9.57 -6.22
CA GLY A 59 -13.43 10.90 -6.35
C GLY A 59 -13.04 11.51 -5.01
N ALA A 60 -13.87 11.34 -3.98
CA ALA A 60 -13.59 11.81 -2.63
C ALA A 60 -12.36 11.11 -2.01
N PHE A 61 -12.22 9.79 -2.22
CA PHE A 61 -11.04 9.05 -1.79
C PHE A 61 -9.77 9.52 -2.52
N LEU A 62 -9.85 9.78 -3.82
CA LEU A 62 -8.73 10.29 -4.60
C LEU A 62 -8.32 11.70 -4.16
N GLU A 63 -9.28 12.60 -3.92
CA GLU A 63 -9.02 13.93 -3.38
C GLU A 63 -8.33 13.85 -2.03
N ARG A 64 -8.84 13.02 -1.10
CA ARG A 64 -8.21 12.86 0.21
C ARG A 64 -6.81 12.26 0.10
N ALA A 65 -6.59 11.33 -0.81
CA ALA A 65 -5.25 10.78 -1.07
C ALA A 65 -4.27 11.86 -1.55
N ASN A 66 -4.68 12.78 -2.43
CA ASN A 66 -3.83 13.88 -2.87
C ASN A 66 -3.46 14.82 -1.71
N LYS A 67 -4.45 15.22 -0.89
CA LYS A 67 -4.20 16.03 0.31
C LYS A 67 -3.21 15.36 1.27
N LEU A 68 -3.34 14.07 1.50
CA LEU A 68 -2.39 13.31 2.33
C LEU A 68 -0.98 13.28 1.75
N VAL A 69 -0.82 13.27 0.42
CA VAL A 69 0.50 13.38 -0.22
C VAL A 69 1.10 14.76 0.02
N GLU A 70 0.31 15.83 -0.10
CA GLU A 70 0.74 17.22 0.18
C GLU A 70 1.16 17.38 1.65
N GLU A 71 0.46 16.71 2.57
CA GLU A 71 0.77 16.65 4.01
C GLU A 71 2.00 15.75 4.32
N GLY A 72 2.60 15.06 3.33
CA GLY A 72 3.71 14.12 3.53
C GLY A 72 3.32 12.74 4.03
N ASN A 73 2.02 12.48 4.21
CA ASN A 73 1.42 11.25 4.72
C ASN A 73 1.25 10.17 3.63
N ASN A 74 2.34 9.86 2.91
CA ASN A 74 2.33 8.96 1.75
C ASN A 74 1.75 7.56 2.03
N GLN A 75 2.03 6.98 3.20
CA GLN A 75 1.49 5.65 3.53
C GLN A 75 -0.04 5.69 3.70
N LEU A 76 -0.58 6.72 4.37
CA LEU A 76 -2.02 6.90 4.51
C LEU A 76 -2.69 7.17 3.15
N ALA A 77 -2.04 7.95 2.27
CA ALA A 77 -2.52 8.16 0.92
C ALA A 77 -2.67 6.82 0.15
N LEU A 78 -1.72 5.90 0.30
CA LEU A 78 -1.82 4.56 -0.30
C LEU A 78 -3.04 3.77 0.21
N HIS A 79 -3.38 3.89 1.50
CA HIS A 79 -4.57 3.26 2.07
C HIS A 79 -5.87 3.83 1.47
N MET A 80 -5.94 5.16 1.25
CA MET A 80 -7.08 5.79 0.58
C MET A 80 -7.21 5.31 -0.87
N LEU A 81 -6.09 5.21 -1.59
CA LEU A 81 -6.06 4.71 -2.98
C LEU A 81 -6.43 3.23 -3.07
N ASP A 82 -6.10 2.44 -2.05
CA ASP A 82 -6.44 1.02 -2.00
C ASP A 82 -7.94 0.76 -1.98
N VAL A 83 -8.76 1.68 -1.45
CA VAL A 83 -10.21 1.59 -1.52
C VAL A 83 -10.67 1.56 -2.99
N ILE A 84 -10.15 2.47 -3.82
CA ILE A 84 -10.49 2.54 -5.24
C ILE A 84 -9.93 1.32 -5.98
N VAL A 85 -8.66 1.00 -5.74
CA VAL A 85 -7.92 -0.02 -6.49
C VAL A 85 -8.43 -1.45 -6.20
N LYS A 86 -8.82 -1.74 -4.96
CA LYS A 86 -9.35 -3.05 -4.53
C LYS A 86 -10.82 -3.23 -4.89
N ALA A 87 -11.63 -2.18 -4.86
CA ALA A 87 -13.01 -2.26 -5.34
C ALA A 87 -13.05 -2.62 -6.83
N ASN A 88 -12.07 -2.14 -7.60
CA ASN A 88 -11.93 -2.38 -9.04
C ASN A 88 -13.23 -2.07 -9.81
N ASP A 89 -13.90 -0.99 -9.43
CA ASP A 89 -15.15 -0.57 -10.05
C ASP A 89 -14.87 0.02 -11.44
N LEU A 90 -15.33 -0.69 -12.48
CA LEU A 90 -15.15 -0.30 -13.87
C LEU A 90 -16.21 0.69 -14.35
N LYS A 91 -17.21 1.05 -13.53
CA LYS A 91 -18.21 2.08 -13.88
C LYS A 91 -17.58 3.46 -14.01
N ASN A 92 -16.53 3.75 -13.25
CA ASN A 92 -15.77 4.99 -13.36
C ASN A 92 -14.27 4.70 -13.57
N PRO A 93 -13.89 4.27 -14.79
CA PRO A 93 -12.55 3.76 -15.05
C PRO A 93 -11.48 4.86 -15.02
N GLN A 94 -11.87 6.12 -15.18
CA GLN A 94 -10.96 7.26 -15.09
C GLN A 94 -10.45 7.45 -13.66
N VAL A 95 -11.33 7.40 -12.66
CA VAL A 95 -10.93 7.50 -11.25
C VAL A 95 -10.01 6.34 -10.84
N LEU A 96 -10.30 5.12 -11.30
CA LEU A 96 -9.43 3.97 -11.08
C LEU A 96 -8.05 4.18 -11.73
N LEU A 97 -8.02 4.67 -12.96
CA LEU A 97 -6.79 4.96 -13.69
C LEU A 97 -5.93 6.01 -12.96
N ASP A 98 -6.54 7.09 -12.47
CA ASP A 98 -5.83 8.15 -11.76
C ASP A 98 -5.35 7.69 -10.37
N ALA A 99 -6.14 6.86 -9.67
CA ALA A 99 -5.71 6.23 -8.44
C ALA A 99 -4.49 5.31 -8.64
N LEU A 100 -4.50 4.48 -9.70
CA LEU A 100 -3.36 3.62 -10.05
C LEU A 100 -2.10 4.44 -10.37
N LYS A 101 -2.23 5.54 -11.13
CA LYS A 101 -1.10 6.44 -11.44
C LYS A 101 -0.51 7.05 -10.17
N LEU A 102 -1.35 7.60 -9.29
CA LEU A 102 -0.90 8.20 -8.04
C LEU A 102 -0.24 7.17 -7.13
N LYS A 103 -0.85 5.98 -6.99
CA LYS A 103 -0.31 4.85 -6.22
C LYS A 103 1.08 4.47 -6.74
N SER A 104 1.24 4.33 -8.05
CA SER A 104 2.53 4.01 -8.69
C SER A 104 3.58 5.07 -8.39
N LYS A 105 3.23 6.36 -8.47
CA LYS A 105 4.13 7.48 -8.16
C LYS A 105 4.62 7.41 -6.71
N ILE A 106 3.72 7.24 -5.75
CA ILE A 106 4.04 7.17 -4.32
C ILE A 106 4.93 5.95 -4.02
N ILE A 107 4.56 4.76 -4.51
CA ILE A 107 5.37 3.54 -4.27
C ILE A 107 6.75 3.67 -4.88
N LYS A 108 6.87 4.26 -6.08
CA LYS A 108 8.17 4.51 -6.71
C LYS A 108 9.04 5.48 -5.89
N GLN A 109 8.44 6.50 -5.26
CA GLN A 109 9.17 7.38 -4.35
C GLN A 109 9.63 6.61 -3.11
N LYS A 110 8.74 5.85 -2.47
CA LYS A 110 9.09 5.02 -1.30
C LYS A 110 10.22 4.03 -1.62
N ALA A 111 10.24 3.45 -2.82
CA ALA A 111 11.32 2.57 -3.26
C ALA A 111 12.68 3.26 -3.31
N LYS A 112 12.75 4.55 -3.67
CA LYS A 112 14.01 5.31 -3.71
C LYS A 112 14.53 5.67 -2.33
N GLU A 113 13.63 5.85 -1.37
CA GLU A 113 13.94 6.22 0.01
C GLU A 113 14.21 4.99 0.90
N GLU A 114 13.92 3.79 0.41
CA GLU A 114 14.00 2.54 1.15
C GLU A 114 15.41 1.96 1.14
N LEU A 115 15.93 1.65 2.34
CA LEU A 115 17.26 1.07 2.53
C LEU A 115 17.27 -0.44 2.36
N SER A 116 16.18 -1.11 2.74
CA SER A 116 16.06 -2.56 2.60
C SER A 116 15.91 -2.93 1.14
N PHE A 117 16.88 -3.68 0.62
CA PHE A 117 16.85 -4.25 -0.72
C PHE A 117 15.58 -5.08 -0.94
N ILE A 118 15.11 -5.80 0.08
CA ILE A 118 13.89 -6.59 0.02
C ILE A 118 12.65 -5.69 -0.16
N ALA A 119 12.46 -4.70 0.72
CA ALA A 119 11.32 -3.79 0.64
C ALA A 119 11.35 -2.97 -0.66
N MET A 120 12.52 -2.45 -1.04
CA MET A 120 12.73 -1.72 -2.29
C MET A 120 12.32 -2.55 -3.50
N ASN A 121 12.72 -3.83 -3.57
CA ASN A 121 12.36 -4.70 -4.69
C ASN A 121 10.86 -5.02 -4.72
N ILE A 122 10.22 -5.23 -3.57
CA ILE A 122 8.77 -5.40 -3.48
C ILE A 122 8.05 -4.16 -4.04
N TYR A 123 8.48 -2.96 -3.65
CA TYR A 123 7.93 -1.73 -4.20
C TYR A 123 8.14 -1.60 -5.72
N ASN A 124 9.34 -1.88 -6.22
CA ASN A 124 9.64 -1.80 -7.65
C ASN A 124 8.80 -2.80 -8.47
N THR A 125 8.67 -4.03 -8.00
CA THR A 125 7.80 -5.05 -8.62
C THR A 125 6.35 -4.59 -8.63
N SER A 126 5.86 -4.03 -7.52
CA SER A 126 4.50 -3.49 -7.44
C SER A 126 4.26 -2.36 -8.46
N VAL A 127 5.25 -1.48 -8.66
CA VAL A 127 5.18 -0.41 -9.68
C VAL A 127 5.07 -1.00 -11.09
N LEU A 128 5.79 -2.07 -11.42
CA LEU A 128 5.69 -2.75 -12.71
C LEU A 128 4.29 -3.36 -12.93
N GLN A 129 3.77 -4.07 -11.92
CA GLN A 129 2.42 -4.64 -11.98
C GLN A 129 1.34 -3.57 -12.18
N ILE A 130 1.46 -2.43 -11.48
CA ILE A 130 0.52 -1.31 -11.65
C ILE A 130 0.61 -0.72 -13.06
N LYS A 131 1.80 -0.62 -13.66
CA LYS A 131 1.97 -0.11 -15.03
C LYS A 131 1.30 -1.01 -16.07
N GLU A 132 1.44 -2.33 -15.94
CA GLU A 132 0.75 -3.27 -16.82
C GLU A 132 -0.77 -3.15 -16.67
N ARG A 133 -1.28 -3.09 -15.42
CA ARG A 133 -2.71 -2.87 -15.17
C ARG A 133 -3.22 -1.55 -15.78
N ILE A 134 -2.44 -0.47 -15.70
CA ILE A 134 -2.77 0.81 -16.35
C ILE A 134 -2.86 0.65 -17.88
N LYS A 135 -1.93 -0.09 -18.49
CA LYS A 135 -1.89 -0.34 -19.93
C LYS A 135 -3.10 -1.16 -20.39
N GLU A 136 -3.44 -2.21 -19.66
CA GLU A 136 -4.63 -3.04 -19.89
C GLU A 136 -5.92 -2.22 -19.79
N LEU A 137 -6.07 -1.43 -18.72
CA LEU A 137 -7.25 -0.58 -18.52
C LEU A 137 -7.38 0.47 -19.63
N LYS A 138 -6.28 1.08 -20.08
CA LYS A 138 -6.31 2.00 -21.23
C LYS A 138 -6.71 1.31 -22.53
N LYS A 139 -6.33 0.04 -22.72
CA LYS A 139 -6.70 -0.74 -23.91
C LYS A 139 -8.19 -1.06 -23.92
N SER A 140 -8.79 -1.36 -22.77
CA SER A 140 -10.23 -1.65 -22.67
C SER A 140 -11.14 -0.43 -22.79
N LEU A 141 -10.58 0.78 -22.71
CA LEU A 141 -11.32 2.06 -22.84
C LEU A 141 -11.24 2.68 -24.23
N ARG A 142 -10.49 2.06 -25.15
CA ARG A 142 -10.43 2.43 -26.57
C ARG A 142 -11.41 1.57 -27.34
#